data_AF-A0A4R0KXI0-F1
#
_entry.id   AF-A0A4R0KXI0-F1
#
_cell.length_a   1.000
_cell.length_b   1.000
_cell.length_c   1.000
_cell.angle_alpha   90.00
_cell.angle_beta   90.00
_cell.angle_gamma   90.00
#
_symmetry.space_group_name_H-M   'P 1'
#
loop_
_entity.id
_entity.type
_entity.pdbx_description
1 polymer ?
#
loop_
_entity_poly.entity_id
_entity_poly.type
_entity_poly.pdbx_seq_one_letter_code
_entity_poly.pdbx_strand_id
1 'polypeptide(L)'
;MVMMTGSLAVRGTVVWLTPRQGGRVSGPPDPDYDYDYTATAYVPPRTAEDGQAGIALRRFAPGAWRTPAEGILVPSKGNRAQQVIPGCIVVITEGTRPVGLLTVEEVQVLAPDGTQVTSSAEPAPLPDLNLTAPASPADPPYRHSTAAARWTTTSEHASDQAPLHVAEL
;
A
#
# COMPACT_ATOMS: atom_id res chain seq x y z
N MET A 1 5.71 2.08 -0.77
CA MET A 1 4.49 1.26 -0.56
C MET A 1 3.52 2.03 0.30
N VAL A 2 2.24 2.15 -0.08
CA VAL A 2 1.26 2.95 0.67
C VAL A 2 -0.01 2.13 0.94
N MET A 3 -0.47 2.15 2.19
CA MET A 3 -1.75 1.56 2.57
C MET A 3 -2.88 2.56 2.33
N MET A 4 -3.91 2.14 1.61
CA MET A 4 -5.10 2.93 1.31
C MET A 4 -6.05 2.95 2.52
N THR A 5 -5.69 3.72 3.54
CA THR A 5 -6.53 3.99 4.71
C THR A 5 -7.40 5.24 4.52
N GLY A 6 -6.99 6.12 3.61
CA GLY A 6 -7.71 7.29 3.09
C GLY A 6 -7.53 7.41 1.58
N SER A 7 -7.83 8.59 1.03
CA SER A 7 -7.68 8.84 -0.41
C SER A 7 -6.20 8.90 -0.82
N LEU A 8 -5.91 8.45 -2.04
CA LEU A 8 -4.57 8.48 -2.63
C LEU A 8 -4.61 9.26 -3.93
N ALA A 9 -3.65 10.15 -4.13
CA ALA A 9 -3.34 10.66 -5.46
C ALA A 9 -2.47 9.62 -6.18
N VAL A 10 -2.82 9.33 -7.42
CA VAL A 10 -2.08 8.41 -8.29
C VAL A 10 -1.80 9.05 -9.63
N ARG A 11 -0.62 8.76 -10.17
CA ARG A 11 -0.27 9.08 -11.55
C ARG A 11 0.13 7.80 -12.25
N GLY A 12 -0.20 7.67 -13.53
CA GLY A 12 0.14 6.49 -14.29
C GLY A 12 -0.32 6.54 -15.73
N THR A 13 -0.39 5.37 -16.34
CA THR A 13 -0.89 5.21 -17.72
C THR A 13 -2.22 4.48 -17.70
N VAL A 14 -3.27 5.09 -18.24
CA VAL A 14 -4.57 4.44 -18.45
C VAL A 14 -4.62 3.79 -19.82
N VAL A 15 -5.22 2.61 -19.88
CA VAL A 15 -5.55 1.88 -21.11
C VAL A 15 -7.02 1.52 -21.07
N TRP A 16 -7.79 1.99 -22.05
CA TRP A 16 -9.20 1.67 -22.18
C TRP A 16 -9.39 0.36 -22.94
N LEU A 17 -10.30 -0.49 -22.45
CA LEU A 17 -10.59 -1.76 -23.08
C LEU A 17 -11.44 -1.56 -24.33
N THR A 18 -11.10 -2.27 -25.39
CA THR A 18 -11.93 -2.31 -26.60
C THR A 18 -13.25 -3.06 -26.33
N PRO A 19 -14.29 -2.90 -27.17
CA PRO A 19 -15.53 -3.66 -27.02
C PRO A 19 -15.31 -5.18 -27.02
N ARG A 20 -14.32 -5.67 -27.79
CA ARG A 20 -13.96 -7.10 -27.84
C ARG A 20 -13.32 -7.61 -26.55
N GLN A 21 -12.74 -6.71 -25.75
CA GLN A 21 -12.17 -7.01 -24.44
C GLN A 21 -13.20 -6.78 -23.31
N GLY A 22 -14.46 -6.47 -23.65
CA GLY A 22 -15.52 -6.18 -22.68
C GLY A 22 -15.66 -4.70 -22.29
N GLY A 23 -14.91 -3.81 -22.92
CA GLY A 23 -14.97 -2.37 -22.66
C GLY A 23 -16.14 -1.66 -23.34
N ARG A 24 -16.08 -0.33 -23.35
CA ARG A 24 -17.16 0.53 -23.86
C ARG A 24 -17.32 0.38 -25.37
N VAL A 25 -18.57 0.22 -25.83
CA VAL A 25 -18.91 0.26 -27.26
C VAL A 25 -18.65 1.64 -27.87
N SER A 26 -18.78 2.70 -27.05
CA SER A 26 -18.48 4.08 -27.46
C SER A 26 -16.99 4.36 -27.72
N GLY A 27 -16.10 3.45 -27.33
CA GLY A 27 -14.66 3.74 -27.25
C GLY A 27 -14.26 4.43 -25.93
N PRO A 28 -13.02 4.94 -25.85
CA PRO A 28 -12.47 5.64 -24.69
C PRO A 28 -13.37 6.80 -24.25
N PRO A 29 -13.39 7.14 -22.96
CA PRO A 29 -14.03 8.36 -22.51
C PRO A 29 -13.46 9.60 -23.21
N ASP A 30 -14.36 10.52 -23.50
CA ASP A 30 -14.07 11.86 -24.00
C ASP A 30 -14.66 12.85 -22.98
N PRO A 31 -14.04 12.98 -21.79
CA PRO A 31 -14.51 13.98 -20.84
C PRO A 31 -14.20 15.35 -21.41
N ASP A 32 -15.16 16.27 -21.34
CA ASP A 32 -14.88 17.67 -21.59
C ASP A 32 -13.75 18.13 -20.65
N TYR A 33 -12.89 19.04 -21.11
CA TYR A 33 -11.68 19.48 -20.38
C TYR A 33 -11.95 19.93 -18.93
N ASP A 34 -13.18 20.32 -18.61
CA ASP A 34 -13.59 20.83 -17.29
C ASP A 34 -14.08 19.73 -16.32
N TYR A 35 -14.24 18.48 -16.78
CA TYR A 35 -14.76 17.39 -15.96
C TYR A 35 -13.77 16.24 -15.78
N ASP A 36 -13.64 15.78 -14.53
CA ASP A 36 -12.95 14.53 -14.22
C ASP A 36 -13.82 13.33 -14.65
N TYR A 37 -13.20 12.32 -15.26
CA TYR A 37 -13.86 11.04 -15.47
C TYR A 37 -13.95 10.30 -14.13
N THR A 38 -15.17 10.06 -13.64
CA THR A 38 -15.41 9.36 -12.38
C THR A 38 -16.02 7.98 -12.62
N ALA A 39 -15.51 6.98 -11.90
CA ALA A 39 -15.92 5.59 -12.04
C ALA A 39 -15.70 4.80 -10.73
N THR A 40 -16.18 3.56 -10.72
CA THR A 40 -15.74 2.57 -9.72
C THR A 40 -14.45 1.91 -10.19
N ALA A 41 -13.72 1.32 -9.25
CA ALA A 41 -12.51 0.59 -9.53
C ALA A 41 -12.25 -0.46 -8.46
N TYR A 42 -11.28 -1.35 -8.69
CA TYR A 42 -10.74 -2.22 -7.66
C TYR A 42 -9.24 -2.45 -7.87
N VAL A 43 -8.54 -2.80 -6.79
CA VAL A 43 -7.13 -3.15 -6.82
C VAL A 43 -6.99 -4.64 -6.51
N PRO A 44 -6.49 -5.47 -7.45
CA PRO A 44 -6.23 -6.89 -7.20
C PRO A 44 -5.41 -7.10 -5.92
N PRO A 45 -5.69 -8.16 -5.13
CA PRO A 45 -6.53 -9.31 -5.47
C PRO A 45 -8.04 -9.10 -5.28
N ARG A 46 -8.50 -7.90 -4.95
CA ARG A 46 -9.93 -7.60 -4.90
C ARG A 46 -10.58 -7.71 -6.26
N THR A 47 -11.91 -7.85 -6.25
CA THR A 47 -12.75 -7.91 -7.43
C THR A 47 -13.81 -6.80 -7.39
N ALA A 48 -14.57 -6.69 -8.48
CA ALA A 48 -15.64 -5.71 -8.58
C ALA A 48 -16.78 -5.94 -7.58
N GLU A 49 -16.92 -7.16 -7.06
CA GLU A 49 -17.98 -7.58 -6.15
C GLU A 49 -17.62 -7.37 -4.67
N ASP A 50 -16.35 -7.57 -4.30
CA ASP A 50 -15.93 -7.67 -2.90
C ASP A 50 -15.05 -6.50 -2.42
N GLY A 51 -14.56 -5.66 -3.33
CA GLY A 51 -13.54 -4.67 -3.00
C GLY A 51 -13.50 -3.51 -3.98
N GLN A 52 -14.55 -2.69 -3.98
CA GLN A 52 -14.59 -1.47 -4.76
C GLN A 52 -13.84 -0.31 -4.09
N ALA A 53 -13.31 0.58 -4.93
CA ALA A 53 -12.86 1.92 -4.65
C ALA A 53 -13.54 2.87 -5.66
N GLY A 54 -13.65 4.15 -5.32
CA GLY A 54 -13.93 5.19 -6.29
C GLY A 54 -12.64 5.62 -6.99
N ILE A 55 -12.73 5.98 -8.27
CA ILE A 55 -11.64 6.62 -8.99
C ILE A 55 -12.15 7.86 -9.72
N ALA A 56 -11.40 8.96 -9.62
CA ALA A 56 -11.52 10.11 -10.50
C ALA A 56 -10.24 10.21 -11.33
N LEU A 57 -10.36 10.37 -12.66
CA LEU A 57 -9.26 10.51 -13.59
C LEU A 57 -9.34 11.83 -14.34
N ARG A 58 -8.19 12.44 -14.56
CA ARG A 58 -8.03 13.71 -15.28
C ARG A 58 -6.74 13.72 -16.08
N ARG A 59 -6.58 14.77 -16.89
CA ARG A 59 -5.38 15.04 -17.69
C ARG A 59 -4.98 13.90 -18.63
N PHE A 60 -5.96 13.11 -19.08
CA PHE A 60 -5.76 12.08 -20.09
C PHE A 60 -6.26 12.58 -21.45
N ALA A 61 -5.61 12.18 -22.53
CA ALA A 61 -5.99 12.61 -23.87
C ALA A 61 -7.39 12.06 -24.22
N PRO A 62 -8.39 12.93 -24.51
CA PRO A 62 -9.74 12.48 -24.79
C PRO A 62 -9.79 11.61 -26.05
N GLY A 63 -10.58 10.53 -26.01
CA GLY A 63 -10.66 9.56 -27.12
C GLY A 63 -9.42 8.68 -27.32
N ALA A 64 -8.31 8.91 -26.60
CA ALA A 64 -7.12 8.10 -26.73
C ALA A 64 -7.26 6.77 -25.97
N TRP A 65 -6.96 5.66 -26.64
CA TRP A 65 -7.00 4.31 -26.04
C TRP A 65 -5.96 4.08 -24.95
N ARG A 66 -4.84 4.78 -25.03
CA ARG A 66 -3.75 4.72 -24.05
C ARG A 66 -3.17 6.12 -23.88
N THR A 67 -3.06 6.56 -22.64
CA THR A 67 -2.58 7.92 -22.35
C THR A 67 -2.16 8.03 -20.88
N PRO A 68 -1.19 8.89 -20.55
CA PRO A 68 -0.93 9.25 -19.16
C PRO A 68 -2.19 9.83 -18.52
N ALA A 69 -2.37 9.58 -17.23
CA ALA A 69 -3.49 10.09 -16.45
C ALA A 69 -3.06 10.38 -15.02
N GLU A 70 -3.76 11.31 -14.41
CA GLU A 70 -3.70 11.55 -12.98
C GLU A 70 -5.06 11.26 -12.36
N GLY A 71 -5.06 10.79 -11.13
CA GLY A 71 -6.29 10.43 -10.47
C GLY A 71 -6.27 10.44 -8.96
N ILE A 72 -7.46 10.32 -8.41
CA ILE A 72 -7.70 10.17 -6.99
C ILE A 72 -8.41 8.83 -6.79
N LEU A 73 -7.78 7.95 -6.01
CA LEU A 73 -8.40 6.72 -5.54
C LEU A 73 -9.01 6.97 -4.16
N VAL A 74 -10.28 6.62 -4.00
CA VAL A 74 -11.04 6.79 -2.75
C VAL A 74 -11.49 5.42 -2.24
N PRO A 75 -11.17 5.02 -1.00
CA PRO A 75 -11.51 3.68 -0.53
C PRO A 75 -12.99 3.64 -0.19
N SER A 76 -13.70 2.58 -0.62
CA SER A 76 -15.08 2.37 -0.19
C SER A 76 -15.15 2.03 1.30
N LYS A 77 -16.32 2.29 1.91
CA LYS A 77 -16.57 1.97 3.32
C LYS A 77 -16.32 0.48 3.59
N GLY A 78 -15.50 0.19 4.60
CA GLY A 78 -15.13 -1.20 4.96
C GLY A 78 -13.98 -1.80 4.14
N ASN A 79 -13.62 -1.20 2.99
CA ASN A 79 -12.55 -1.68 2.11
C ASN A 79 -11.25 -0.88 2.28
N ARG A 80 -11.00 -0.44 3.52
CA ARG A 80 -9.76 0.26 3.90
C ARG A 80 -8.62 -0.76 4.03
N ALA A 81 -7.39 -0.28 3.90
CA ALA A 81 -6.15 -1.07 3.94
C ALA A 81 -5.86 -1.91 2.68
N GLN A 82 -6.26 -1.42 1.50
CA GLN A 82 -5.73 -1.95 0.23
C GLN A 82 -4.31 -1.43 0.00
N GLN A 83 -3.40 -2.28 -0.44
CA GLN A 83 -2.04 -1.88 -0.74
C GLN A 83 -1.96 -1.33 -2.16
N VAL A 84 -1.50 -0.09 -2.33
CA VAL A 84 -1.26 0.53 -3.64
C VAL A 84 0.21 0.92 -3.74
N ILE A 85 0.89 0.40 -4.75
CA ILE A 85 2.29 0.68 -5.04
C ILE A 85 2.47 1.00 -6.52
N PRO A 86 3.52 1.77 -6.90
CA PRO A 86 3.97 1.80 -8.29
C PRO A 86 4.11 0.38 -8.87
N GLY A 87 3.61 0.19 -10.09
CA GLY A 87 3.50 -1.10 -10.77
C GLY A 87 2.16 -1.82 -10.56
N CYS A 88 1.34 -1.43 -9.58
CA CYS A 88 0.00 -2.00 -9.43
C CYS A 88 -0.91 -1.64 -10.60
N ILE A 89 -1.82 -2.55 -10.91
CA ILE A 89 -2.94 -2.29 -11.82
C ILE A 89 -4.17 -1.96 -11.00
N VAL A 90 -4.78 -0.81 -11.28
CA VAL A 90 -6.14 -0.50 -10.84
C VAL A 90 -7.06 -0.84 -11.99
N VAL A 91 -8.05 -1.70 -11.74
CA VAL A 91 -9.06 -2.03 -12.74
C VAL A 91 -10.20 -1.04 -12.62
N ILE A 92 -10.45 -0.28 -13.68
CA ILE A 92 -11.53 0.71 -13.75
C ILE A 92 -12.79 0.01 -14.24
N THR A 93 -13.90 0.24 -13.57
CA THR A 93 -15.18 -0.42 -13.82
C THR A 93 -16.32 0.59 -14.00
N GLU A 94 -17.27 0.22 -14.84
CA GLU A 94 -18.60 0.84 -14.88
C GLU A 94 -19.60 -0.20 -14.35
N GLY A 95 -20.10 0.00 -13.13
CA GLY A 95 -20.76 -1.07 -12.38
C GLY A 95 -19.75 -2.16 -12.02
N THR A 96 -20.02 -3.42 -12.38
CA THR A 96 -19.08 -4.54 -12.22
C THR A 96 -18.24 -4.82 -13.47
N ARG A 97 -18.51 -4.15 -14.58
CA ARG A 97 -17.86 -4.40 -15.87
C ARG A 97 -16.52 -3.67 -15.94
N PRO A 98 -15.39 -4.36 -16.16
CA PRO A 98 -14.11 -3.70 -16.46
C PRO A 98 -14.18 -2.91 -17.76
N VAL A 99 -13.73 -1.65 -17.73
CA VAL A 99 -13.70 -0.76 -18.90
C VAL A 99 -12.32 -0.18 -19.19
N GLY A 100 -11.41 -0.23 -18.22
CA GLY A 100 -10.05 0.26 -18.37
C GLY A 100 -9.11 -0.26 -17.29
N LEU A 101 -7.82 -0.07 -17.52
CA LEU A 101 -6.74 -0.44 -16.61
C LEU A 101 -5.85 0.77 -16.41
N LEU A 102 -5.57 1.14 -15.17
CA LEU A 102 -4.56 2.13 -14.83
C LEU A 102 -3.33 1.41 -14.28
N THR A 103 -2.20 1.53 -14.96
CA THR A 103 -0.90 1.13 -14.41
C THR A 103 -0.38 2.28 -13.57
N VAL A 104 -0.29 2.09 -12.27
CA VAL A 104 0.16 3.12 -11.32
C VAL A 104 1.67 3.29 -11.43
N GLU A 105 2.13 4.52 -11.58
CA GLU A 105 3.56 4.89 -11.64
C GLU A 105 3.97 5.64 -10.37
N GLU A 106 3.09 6.48 -9.82
CA GLU A 106 3.33 7.23 -8.59
C GLU A 106 2.11 7.18 -7.68
N VAL A 107 2.34 7.21 -6.37
CA VAL A 107 1.31 7.18 -5.33
C VAL A 107 1.67 8.17 -4.23
N GLN A 108 0.70 9.00 -3.83
CA GLN A 108 0.85 9.96 -2.74
C GLN A 108 -0.38 9.91 -1.83
N VAL A 109 -0.16 9.99 -0.52
CA VAL A 109 -1.26 10.03 0.46
C VAL A 109 -1.90 11.41 0.43
N LEU A 110 -3.23 11.45 0.41
CA LEU A 110 -3.97 12.68 0.57
C LEU A 110 -4.43 12.85 2.02
N ALA A 111 -4.32 14.08 2.51
CA ALA A 111 -4.97 14.50 3.74
C ALA A 111 -6.50 14.52 3.55
N PRO A 112 -7.29 14.56 4.65
CA PRO A 112 -8.75 14.60 4.57
C PRO A 112 -9.33 15.79 3.77
N ASP A 113 -8.58 16.89 3.67
CA ASP A 113 -8.91 18.08 2.88
C ASP A 113 -8.55 17.95 1.38
N GLY A 114 -7.97 16.82 0.96
CA GLY A 114 -7.54 16.56 -0.41
C GLY A 114 -6.15 17.06 -0.76
N THR A 115 -5.42 17.67 0.18
CA THR A 115 -4.04 18.11 -0.07
C THR A 115 -3.05 16.94 -0.02
N GLN A 116 -1.97 17.02 -0.80
CA GLN A 116 -0.92 16.00 -0.77
C GLN A 116 -0.14 16.12 0.54
N VAL A 117 0.00 15.00 1.24
CA VAL A 117 0.88 14.92 2.42
C VAL A 117 2.31 14.80 1.91
N THR A 118 2.98 15.92 1.73
CA THR A 118 4.41 15.93 1.43
C THR A 118 5.14 15.41 2.65
N SER A 119 5.69 14.19 2.55
CA SER A 119 6.70 13.71 3.48
C SER A 119 7.99 14.51 3.25
N SER A 120 8.01 15.77 3.68
CA SER A 120 9.26 16.49 3.88
C SER A 120 9.85 16.02 5.21
N ALA A 121 10.52 14.88 5.15
CA ALA A 121 11.49 14.49 6.17
C ALA A 121 12.87 14.64 5.52
N GLU A 122 13.29 15.88 5.32
CA GLU A 122 14.73 16.16 5.36
C GLU A 122 15.17 15.78 6.78
N PRO A 123 16.07 14.80 6.95
CA PRO A 123 16.56 14.47 8.28
C PRO A 123 17.20 15.73 8.85
N ALA A 124 16.66 16.24 9.95
CA ALA A 124 17.28 17.34 10.69
C ALA A 124 18.78 17.01 10.86
N PRO A 125 19.70 17.96 10.59
CA PRO A 125 21.11 17.72 10.83
C PRO A 125 21.25 17.20 12.26
N LEU A 126 21.88 16.02 12.40
CA LEU A 126 22.16 15.43 13.69
C LEU A 126 22.84 16.50 14.55
N PRO A 127 22.42 16.71 15.82
CA PRO A 127 23.17 17.59 16.70
C PRO A 127 24.61 17.07 16.76
N ASP A 128 25.58 17.97 16.55
CA ASP A 128 27.00 17.66 16.61
C ASP A 128 27.28 16.81 17.86
N LEU A 129 27.61 15.54 17.66
CA LEU A 129 28.07 14.66 18.72
C LEU A 129 29.40 15.23 19.22
N ASN A 130 29.34 16.04 20.28
CA ASN A 130 30.52 16.57 20.92
C ASN A 130 31.29 15.39 21.56
N LEU A 131 32.23 14.83 20.80
CA LEU A 131 33.10 13.69 21.12
C LEU A 131 34.06 13.95 22.32
N THR A 132 33.89 15.08 23.01
CA THR A 132 34.78 15.53 24.09
C THR A 132 34.20 15.31 25.48
N ALA A 133 32.98 14.76 25.61
CA ALA A 133 32.44 14.41 26.91
C ALA A 133 33.09 13.12 27.45
N PRO A 134 33.74 13.12 28.62
CA PRO A 134 34.25 11.89 29.21
C PRO A 134 33.07 10.95 29.53
N ALA A 135 33.18 9.69 29.10
CA ALA A 135 32.22 8.64 29.38
C ALA A 135 32.05 8.48 30.90
N SER A 136 30.80 8.61 31.38
CA SER A 136 30.46 8.32 32.77
C SER A 136 30.66 6.83 33.05
N PRO A 137 31.50 6.41 34.02
CA PRO A 137 31.91 5.01 34.18
C PRO A 137 30.86 4.13 34.90
N ALA A 138 29.58 4.51 34.88
CA ALA A 138 28.56 3.87 35.72
C ALA A 138 27.66 2.86 35.00
N ASP A 139 27.80 2.66 33.68
CA ASP A 139 26.94 1.72 32.95
C ASP A 139 27.58 0.33 32.82
N PRO A 140 26.91 -0.76 33.27
CA PRO A 140 27.36 -2.11 32.97
C PRO A 140 27.33 -2.37 31.46
N PRO A 141 28.25 -3.17 30.91
CA PRO A 141 28.41 -3.32 29.47
C PRO A 141 27.13 -3.84 28.80
N TYR A 142 26.69 -3.11 27.78
CA TYR A 142 25.55 -3.46 26.93
C TYR A 142 25.76 -4.85 26.31
N ARG A 143 24.95 -5.83 26.71
CA ARG A 143 24.92 -7.14 26.04
C ARG A 143 24.13 -7.03 24.75
N HIS A 144 24.82 -7.02 23.62
CA HIS A 144 24.18 -7.24 22.32
C HIS A 144 23.56 -8.65 22.29
N SER A 145 22.22 -8.72 22.26
CA SER A 145 21.50 -9.94 21.92
C SER A 145 21.57 -10.14 20.41
N THR A 146 22.53 -10.93 19.93
CA THR A 146 22.54 -11.39 18.55
C THR A 146 21.60 -12.57 18.40
N ALA A 147 20.85 -12.64 17.28
CA ALA A 147 19.87 -13.69 17.00
C ALA A 147 20.45 -15.12 17.04
N ALA A 148 21.78 -15.27 16.91
CA ALA A 148 22.49 -16.53 17.02
C ALA A 148 22.42 -17.17 18.42
N ALA A 149 22.18 -16.40 19.49
CA ALA A 149 22.09 -16.94 20.85
C ALA A 149 20.78 -17.72 21.13
N ARG A 150 19.77 -17.60 20.27
CA ARG A 150 18.45 -18.22 20.49
C ARG A 150 18.40 -19.72 20.13
N TRP A 151 19.42 -20.26 19.46
CA TRP A 151 19.33 -21.57 18.80
C TRP A 151 20.32 -22.63 19.32
N THR A 152 21.13 -22.32 20.34
CA THR A 152 22.11 -23.28 20.90
C THR A 152 21.83 -23.70 22.35
N THR A 153 20.65 -23.42 22.90
CA THR A 153 20.26 -24.02 24.18
C THR A 153 19.59 -25.37 23.90
N THR A 154 20.41 -26.41 23.88
CA THR A 154 19.95 -27.78 24.15
C THR A 154 19.46 -27.83 25.61
N SER A 155 18.35 -28.55 25.81
CA SER A 155 17.85 -29.09 27.10
C SER A 155 17.07 -28.08 27.97
N GLU A 156 15.89 -28.33 28.54
CA GLU A 156 15.15 -29.58 28.83
C GLU A 156 13.63 -29.33 28.72
N HIS A 157 12.89 -30.35 28.30
CA HIS A 157 11.43 -30.36 28.28
C HIS A 157 10.92 -30.50 29.72
N ALA A 158 10.07 -29.58 30.20
CA ALA A 158 9.45 -29.63 31.53
C ALA A 158 8.34 -30.72 31.66
N SER A 159 8.41 -31.78 30.86
CA SER A 159 7.40 -32.84 30.79
C SER A 159 7.88 -34.19 31.31
N ASP A 160 9.15 -34.33 31.70
CA ASP A 160 9.77 -35.64 32.00
C ASP A 160 10.23 -35.81 33.46
N GLN A 161 9.64 -35.08 34.40
CA GLN A 161 9.77 -35.36 35.83
C GLN A 161 8.47 -35.95 36.38
N ALA A 162 8.31 -37.27 36.21
CA ALA A 162 7.46 -38.07 37.08
C ALA A 162 8.37 -39.03 37.87
N PRO A 163 8.45 -38.94 39.20
CA PRO A 163 9.19 -39.93 39.98
C PRO A 163 8.40 -41.25 40.02
N LEU A 164 9.03 -42.33 39.54
CA LEU A 164 8.60 -43.71 39.81
C LEU A 164 8.83 -43.99 41.30
N HIS A 165 7.75 -43.99 42.08
CA HIS A 165 7.78 -44.57 43.42
C HIS A 165 7.63 -46.08 43.30
N VAL A 166 8.74 -46.79 43.51
CA VAL A 166 8.74 -48.22 43.83
C VAL A 166 8.11 -48.37 45.22
N ALA A 167 7.10 -49.23 45.32
CA ALA A 167 6.62 -49.75 46.59
C ALA A 167 6.83 -51.26 46.57
N GLU A 168 7.71 -51.74 47.45
CA GLU A 168 7.81 -53.14 47.86
C GLU A 168 6.49 -53.57 48.52
N LEU A 169 5.99 -54.74 48.14
CA LEU A 169 5.69 -55.91 48.99
C LEU A 169 5.17 -57.07 48.14
#